data_AF-A0A957F105-F1
#
_entry.id   AF-A0A957F105-F1
#
_cell.length_a   1.000
_cell.length_b   1.000
_cell.length_c   1.000
_cell.angle_alpha   90.00
_cell.angle_beta   90.00
_cell.angle_gamma   90.00
#
_symmetry.space_group_name_H-M   'P 1'
#
loop_
_entity.id
_entity.type
_entity.pdbx_description
1 polymer ?
#
loop_
_entity_poly.entity_id
_entity_poly.type
_entity_poly.pdbx_seq_one_letter_code
_entity_poly.pdbx_strand_id
1 'polypeptide(L)' 'MKPLVYYCRWQGAALRLRGRDETAVWGQLVFNRDGTETTQRFHFELATRRLTLTTPEGDHTITLDDMGVITS' A
#
# COMPACT_ATOMS: atom_id res chain seq x y z
N MET A 1 8.35 6.09 -3.07
CA MET A 1 7.00 6.53 -3.49
C MET A 1 6.51 5.86 -4.78
N LYS A 2 7.25 5.93 -5.91
CA LYS A 2 6.79 5.33 -7.20
C LYS A 2 6.34 3.85 -7.12
N PRO A 3 7.07 2.93 -6.47
CA PRO A 3 6.64 1.54 -6.32
C PRO A 3 5.25 1.38 -5.70
N LEU A 4 5.00 2.10 -4.60
CA LEU A 4 3.72 2.08 -3.90
C LEU A 4 2.58 2.57 -4.81
N VAL A 5 2.81 3.64 -5.59
CA VAL A 5 1.80 4.18 -6.50
C VAL A 5 1.48 3.18 -7.61
N TYR A 6 2.48 2.50 -8.16
CA TYR A 6 2.26 1.47 -9.19
C TYR A 6 1.53 0.26 -8.62
N TYR A 7 1.90 -0.19 -7.42
CA TYR A 7 1.17 -1.22 -6.71
C TYR A 7 -0.31 -0.86 -6.53
N CYS A 8 -0.61 0.37 -6.07
CA CYS A 8 -2.00 0.82 -5.89
C CYS A 8 -2.78 0.78 -7.21
N ARG A 9 -2.18 1.27 -8.30
CA ARG A 9 -2.82 1.25 -9.63
C ARG A 9 -3.10 -0.17 -10.09
N TRP A 10 -2.14 -1.07 -9.93
CA TRP A 10 -2.31 -2.49 -10.28
C TRP A 10 -3.45 -3.14 -9.48
N GLN A 11 -3.57 -2.81 -8.19
CA GLN A 11 -4.63 -3.33 -7.33
C GLN A 11 -5.99 -2.63 -7.54
N GLY A 12 -6.08 -1.62 -8.41
CA GLY A 12 -7.30 -0.81 -8.58
C GLY A 12 -7.65 0.02 -7.33
N ALA A 13 -6.65 0.40 -6.54
CA ALA A 13 -6.82 1.18 -5.31
C ALA A 13 -6.40 2.64 -5.49
N ALA A 14 -7.12 3.55 -4.85
CA ALA A 14 -6.68 4.92 -4.63
C ALA A 14 -5.87 5.03 -3.34
N LEU A 15 -4.84 5.89 -3.34
CA LEU A 15 -3.98 6.11 -2.19
C LEU A 15 -4.50 7.27 -1.34
N ARG A 16 -4.87 7.01 -0.09
CA ARG A 16 -5.26 8.02 0.90
C ARG A 16 -4.19 8.11 1.98
N LEU A 17 -3.27 9.07 1.84
CA LEU A 17 -2.18 9.28 2.80
C LEU A 17 -2.72 9.81 4.13
N ARG A 18 -2.17 9.30 5.25
CA ARG A 18 -2.47 9.79 6.61
C ARG A 18 -1.24 10.41 7.27
N GLY A 19 -0.05 9.98 6.89
CA GLY A 19 1.20 10.58 7.35
C GLY A 19 2.41 10.07 6.57
N ARG A 20 3.53 10.75 6.80
CA ARG A 20 4.84 10.40 6.26
C ARG A 20 5.93 10.90 7.20
N ASP A 21 7.05 10.21 7.21
CA ASP A 21 8.32 10.69 7.75
C ASP A 21 9.45 10.37 6.76
N GLU A 22 10.70 10.49 7.21
CA GLU A 22 11.90 10.25 6.41
C GLU A 22 12.09 8.78 6.02
N THR A 23 11.49 7.87 6.79
CA THR A 23 11.67 6.42 6.69
C THR A 23 10.47 5.72 6.06
N ALA A 24 9.26 6.27 6.20
CA ALA A 24 8.03 5.60 5.83
C ALA A 24 6.89 6.54 5.41
N VAL A 25 5.91 5.95 4.73
CA VAL A 25 4.59 6.57 4.46
C VAL A 25 3.49 5.60 4.87
N TRP A 26 2.39 6.12 5.42
CA TRP A 26 1.29 5.30 5.88
C TRP A 26 -0.07 5.94 5.58
N GLY A 27 -1.09 5.11 5.54
CA GLY A 27 -2.44 5.56 5.26
C GLY A 27 -3.37 4.42 4.93
N GLN A 28 -4.23 4.65 3.94
CA GLN A 28 -5.24 3.70 3.50
C GLN A 28 -5.19 3.52 1.99
N LEU A 29 -5.27 2.26 1.54
CA LEU A 29 -5.68 1.90 0.19
C LEU A 29 -7.21 1.91 0.15
N VAL A 30 -7.77 2.65 -0.81
CA VAL A 30 -9.22 2.84 -0.94
C VAL A 30 -9.67 2.11 -2.21
N PHE A 31 -10.52 1.11 -2.05
CA PHE A 31 -11.10 0.33 -3.13
C PHE A 31 -12.56 0.72 -3.29
N ASN A 32 -12.96 1.07 -4.50
CA ASN A 32 -14.36 1.27 -4.85
C ASN A 32 -14.82 0.09 -5.71
N ARG A 33 -15.71 -0.75 -5.16
CA ARG A 33 -16.34 -1.86 -5.89
C ARG A 33 -17.85 -1.73 -5.75
N ASP A 34 -18.54 -1.64 -6.88
CA ASP A 34 -20.01 -1.57 -6.96
C ASP A 34 -20.63 -0.49 -6.06
N GLY A 35 -20.00 0.68 -5.99
CA GLY A 35 -20.47 1.81 -5.17
C GLY A 35 -20.16 1.68 -3.67
N THR A 36 -19.54 0.59 -3.24
CA THR A 36 -19.07 0.40 -1.85
C THR A 36 -17.59 0.75 -1.74
N GLU A 37 -17.28 1.74 -0.90
CA GLU A 37 -15.90 2.06 -0.52
C GLU A 37 -15.44 1.10 0.58
N THR A 38 -14.35 0.38 0.32
CA THR A 38 -13.63 -0.38 1.36
C THR A 38 -12.23 0.18 1.50
N THR A 39 -11.70 0.17 2.73
CA THR A 39 -10.36 0.71 3.00
C THR A 39 -9.48 -0.31 3.71
N GLN A 40 -8.22 -0.39 3.29
CA GLN A 40 -7.20 -1.23 3.91
C GLN A 40 -6.06 -0.35 4.41
N ARG A 41 -5.66 -0.48 5.68
CA ARG A 41 -4.53 0.28 6.22
C ARG A 41 -3.22 -0.26 5.67
N PHE A 42 -2.26 0.63 5.44
CA PHE A 42 -0.94 0.26 5.00
C PHE A 42 0.16 1.06 5.71
N HIS A 43 1.35 0.46 5.76
CA HIS A 43 2.61 1.09 6.13
C HIS A 43 3.68 0.72 5.09
N PHE A 44 4.36 1.70 4.52
CA PHE A 44 5.36 1.49 3.46
C PHE A 44 6.71 2.07 3.86
N GLU A 45 7.70 1.20 4.05
CA GLU A 45 9.09 1.56 4.33
C GLU A 45 9.80 1.98 3.03
N LEU A 46 10.39 3.18 3.02
CA LEU A 46 10.96 3.77 1.81
C LEU A 46 12.27 3.11 1.38
N ALA A 47 13.15 2.79 2.34
CA ALA A 47 14.47 2.24 2.08
C ALA A 47 14.41 0.77 1.63
N THR A 48 13.60 -0.04 2.32
CA THR A 48 13.46 -1.48 2.07
C THR A 48 12.35 -1.80 1.07
N ARG A 49 11.48 -0.83 0.76
CA ARG A 49 10.28 -1.00 -0.09
C ARG A 49 9.34 -2.08 0.42
N ARG A 50 9.35 -2.33 1.73
CA ARG A 50 8.41 -3.23 2.40
C ARG A 50 7.08 -2.52 2.57
N LEU A 51 6.03 -3.16 2.08
CA LEU A 51 4.65 -2.74 2.24
C LEU A 51 3.96 -3.71 3.20
N THR A 52 3.56 -3.21 4.35
CA THR A 52 2.72 -3.93 5.30
C THR A 52 1.27 -3.51 5.09
N LEU A 53 0.39 -4.48 4.92
CA LEU A 53 -1.05 -4.33 4.74
C LEU A 53 -1.76 -4.95 5.93
N THR A 54 -2.60 -4.17 6.61
CA THR A 54 -3.40 -4.67 7.74
C THR A 54 -4.75 -5.14 7.24
N THR A 55 -5.04 -6.42 7.48
CA THR A 55 -6.33 -7.08 7.17
C THR A 55 -7.01 -7.53 8.47
N PRO A 56 -8.30 -7.90 8.43
CA PRO A 56 -8.96 -8.57 9.56
C PRO A 56 -8.26 -9.86 9.99
N GLU A 57 -7.61 -10.57 9.07
CA GLU A 57 -6.89 -11.83 9.30
C GLU A 57 -5.47 -11.62 9.86
N GLY A 58 -4.98 -10.38 9.85
CA GLY A 58 -3.66 -10.00 10.35
C GLY A 58 -2.88 -9.10 9.38
N ASP A 59 -1.62 -8.86 9.72
CA ASP A 59 -0.72 -8.07 8.90
C ASP A 59 -0.01 -8.95 7.85
N HIS A 60 -0.01 -8.48 6.59
CA HIS A 60 0.70 -9.10 5.49
C HIS A 60 1.79 -8.17 4.98
N THR A 61 3.04 -8.63 4.97
CA THR A 61 4.17 -7.83 4.48
C THR A 61 4.67 -8.37 3.16
N ILE A 62 4.80 -7.50 2.17
CA ILE A 62 5.33 -7.79 0.83
C ILE A 62 6.44 -6.80 0.49
N THR A 63 7.39 -7.22 -0.33
CA THR A 63 8.43 -6.32 -0.86
C THR A 63 8.08 -5.93 -2.28
N LEU A 64 8.23 -4.65 -2.61
CA LEU A 64 7.97 -4.12 -3.95
C LEU A 64 9.27 -3.83 -4.70
N ASP A 65 9.33 -4.23 -5.96
CA ASP A 65 10.36 -3.75 -6.89
C ASP A 65 10.10 -2.31 -7.36
N ASP A 66 10.93 -1.80 -8.27
CA ASP A 66 10.76 -0.44 -8.82
C ASP A 66 9.44 -0.22 -9.56
N MET A 67 8.85 -1.31 -10.08
CA MET A 67 7.60 -1.32 -10.84
C MET A 67 6.37 -1.58 -9.96
N GLY A 68 6.53 -1.73 -8.66
CA GLY A 68 5.42 -2.03 -7.74
C GLY A 68 4.94 -3.48 -7.83
N VAL A 69 5.76 -4.38 -8.38
CA VAL A 69 5.51 -5.82 -8.44
C VAL A 69 6.01 -6.46 -7.15
N ILE A 70 5.28 -7.48 -6.69
CA ILE A 70 5.62 -8.24 -5.50
C ILE A 70 6.82 -9.15 -5.81
N THR A 71 7.88 -9.03 -5.01
CA THR A 71 9.05 -9.91 -5.09
C THR A 71 9.14 -10.80 -3.86
N SER A 72 9.48 -12.08 -4.08
CA SER A 72 9.74 -13.09 -3.06
C SER A 72 11.04 -12.86 -2.30
#